data_AF-A0A531KRX8-F1
#
_entry.id   AF-A0A531KRX8-F1
#
_cell.length_a   1.000
_cell.length_b   1.000
_cell.length_c   1.000
_cell.angle_alpha   90.00
_cell.angle_beta   90.00
_cell.angle_gamma   90.00
#
_symmetry.space_group_name_H-M   'P 1'
#
loop_
_entity.id
_entity.type
_entity.pdbx_description
1 polymer ?
#
loop_
_entity_poly.entity_id
_entity_poly.type
_entity_poly.pdbx_seq_one_letter_code
_entity_poly.pdbx_strand_id
1 'polypeptide(L)' 'MKQHFMMFAAYNQWANSRIYDAAADLDEEDFHRNVGVFFGSMMGTLNHVLTADRIWMRRFTGEGDAPARLDTILH' A
#
# COMPACT_ATOMS: atom_id res chain seq x y z
N MET A 1 0.73 -1.01 -25.40
CA MET A 1 0.19 -1.19 -24.03
C MET A 1 1.12 -1.98 -23.11
N LYS A 2 1.57 -3.21 -23.43
CA LYS A 2 2.43 -4.03 -22.55
C LYS A 2 3.64 -3.28 -21.97
N GLN A 3 4.42 -2.61 -22.82
CA GLN A 3 5.59 -1.82 -22.39
C GLN A 3 5.23 -0.72 -21.37
N HIS A 4 4.07 -0.08 -21.55
CA HIS A 4 3.61 0.98 -20.66
C HIS A 4 3.26 0.46 -19.27
N PHE A 5 2.60 -0.71 -19.20
CA PHE A 5 2.32 -1.39 -17.93
C PHE A 5 3.59 -1.92 -17.25
N MET A 6 4.56 -2.42 -18.02
CA MET A 6 5.86 -2.82 -17.46
C MET A 6 6.61 -1.63 -16.85
N MET A 7 6.57 -0.47 -17.53
CA MET A 7 7.13 0.76 -16.99
C MET A 7 6.42 1.18 -15.70
N PHE A 8 5.08 1.14 -15.65
CA PHE A 8 4.34 1.46 -14.42
C PHE A 8 4.60 0.47 -13.29
N ALA A 9 4.75 -0.82 -13.58
CA ALA A 9 5.12 -1.82 -12.57
C ALA A 9 6.52 -1.53 -11.98
N ALA A 10 7.51 -1.24 -12.83
CA ALA A 10 8.85 -0.88 -12.38
C ALA A 10 8.85 0.43 -11.57
N TYR A 11 8.08 1.43 -12.02
CA TYR A 11 7.89 2.69 -11.30
C TYR A 11 7.24 2.47 -9.93
N ASN A 12 6.18 1.65 -9.86
CA ASN A 12 5.50 1.35 -8.61
C ASN A 12 6.43 0.65 -7.62
N GLN A 13 7.23 -0.32 -8.08
CA GLN A 13 8.26 -0.96 -7.25
C GLN A 13 9.28 0.04 -6.71
N TRP A 14 9.82 0.91 -7.57
CA TRP A 14 10.77 1.94 -7.17
C TRP A 14 10.15 2.92 -6.16
N ALA A 15 8.93 3.42 -6.42
CA ALA A 15 8.24 4.34 -5.54
C ALA A 15 7.97 3.72 -4.16
N ASN A 16 7.50 2.47 -4.13
CA ASN A 16 7.27 1.73 -2.89
C ASN A 16 8.57 1.57 -2.08
N SER A 17 9.69 1.20 -2.71
CA SER A 17 10.99 1.13 -2.01
C SER A 17 11.35 2.46 -1.36
N ARG A 18 11.21 3.58 -2.08
CA ARG A 18 11.51 4.91 -1.54
C ARG A 18 10.64 5.28 -0.34
N ILE A 19 9.37 4.90 -0.37
CA ILE A 19 8.44 5.16 0.74
C ILE A 19 8.78 4.25 1.93
N TYR A 20 9.04 2.97 1.70
CA TYR A 20 9.42 2.04 2.77
C TYR A 20 10.74 2.44 3.44
N ASP A 21 11.74 2.88 2.67
CA ASP A 21 13.00 3.39 3.22
C ASP A 21 12.75 4.56 4.19
N ALA A 22 11.91 5.53 3.78
CA ALA A 22 11.58 6.68 4.63
C ALA A 22 10.70 6.31 5.84
N ALA A 23 9.80 5.33 5.68
CA ALA A 23 8.95 4.85 6.77
C ALA A 23 9.75 4.06 7.82
N ALA A 24 10.85 3.40 7.40
CA ALA A 24 11.73 2.65 8.29
C ALA A 24 12.52 3.54 9.28
N ASP A 25 12.63 4.84 9.00
CA ASP A 25 13.26 5.81 9.90
C ASP A 25 12.31 6.29 11.03
N LEU A 26 11.01 5.95 10.96
CA LEU A 26 10.03 6.31 11.99
C LEU A 26 10.09 5.30 13.14
N ASP A 27 9.96 5.80 14.37
CA ASP A 27 9.66 4.93 15.50
C ASP A 27 8.19 4.47 15.46
N GLU A 28 7.84 3.53 16.34
CA GLU A 28 6.49 2.95 16.40
C GLU A 28 5.43 4.02 16.69
N GLU A 29 5.72 4.98 17.57
CA GLU A 29 4.77 6.05 17.89
C GLU A 29 4.48 6.91 16.65
N ASP A 30 5.53 7.38 15.97
CA ASP A 30 5.43 8.22 14.80
C ASP A 30 4.83 7.48 13.59
N PHE A 31 5.11 6.18 13.43
CA PHE A 31 4.54 5.35 12.38
C PHE A 31 3.01 5.20 12.51
N HIS A 32 2.52 5.11 13.74
CA HIS A 32 1.10 4.99 14.06
C HIS A 32 0.40 6.33 14.30
N ARG A 33 1.14 7.42 14.52
CA ARG A 33 0.58 8.73 14.86
C ARG A 33 -0.39 9.23 13.79
N ASN A 34 -1.57 9.66 14.23
CA ASN A 34 -2.52 10.33 13.35
C ASN A 34 -2.03 11.75 13.04
N VAL A 35 -1.81 12.02 11.75
CA VAL A 35 -1.33 13.29 11.20
C VAL A 35 -2.36 13.97 10.28
N GLY A 36 -3.63 13.52 10.31
CA GLY A 36 -4.73 14.15 9.57
C GLY A 36 -4.79 13.82 8.08
N VAL A 37 -4.00 12.86 7.59
CA VAL A 37 -4.13 12.31 6.23
C VAL A 37 -5.36 11.39 6.12
N PHE A 38 -5.78 11.04 4.91
CA PHE A 38 -7.02 10.29 4.67
C PHE A 38 -7.11 8.96 5.46
N PHE A 39 -6.00 8.23 5.57
CA PHE A 39 -5.90 7.00 6.38
C PHE A 39 -5.29 7.23 7.78
N GLY A 40 -5.29 8.47 8.26
CA GLY A 40 -4.84 8.86 9.60
C GLY A 40 -3.32 8.93 9.74
N SER A 41 -2.60 7.84 9.46
CA SER A 41 -1.17 7.69 9.75
C SER A 41 -0.36 7.10 8.58
N MET A 42 0.96 6.99 8.76
CA MET A 42 1.83 6.28 7.81
C MET A 42 1.43 4.80 7.74
N MET A 43 1.24 4.14 8.89
CA MET A 43 0.74 2.77 8.95
C MET A 43 -0.58 2.60 8.18
N GLY A 44 -1.57 3.45 8.44
CA GLY A 44 -2.86 3.38 7.78
C GLY A 44 -2.76 3.56 6.27
N THR A 45 -1.87 4.45 5.82
CA THR A 45 -1.63 4.71 4.40
C THR A 45 -0.97 3.52 3.70
N LEU A 46 0.06 2.93 4.29
CA LEU A 46 0.71 1.74 3.74
C LEU A 46 -0.21 0.52 3.75
N ASN A 47 -0.99 0.35 4.82
CA ASN A 47 -1.99 -0.70 4.90
C ASN A 47 -3.09 -0.54 3.84
N HIS A 48 -3.48 0.68 3.50
CA HIS A 48 -4.40 0.93 2.38
C HIS A 48 -3.81 0.47 1.05
N VAL A 49 -2.54 0.77 0.77
CA VAL A 49 -1.87 0.30 -0.46
C VAL A 49 -1.91 -1.22 -0.54
N LEU A 50 -1.58 -1.92 0.55
CA LEU A 50 -1.67 -3.38 0.61
C LEU A 50 -3.10 -3.90 0.40
N THR A 51 -4.10 -3.24 0.99
CA THR A 51 -5.50 -3.57 0.79
C THR A 51 -5.91 -3.43 -0.67
N ALA A 52 -5.52 -2.34 -1.34
CA ALA A 52 -5.78 -2.13 -2.76
C ALA A 52 -5.12 -3.21 -3.63
N ASP A 53 -3.87 -3.58 -3.33
CA ASP A 53 -3.15 -4.64 -4.03
C ASP A 53 -3.88 -5.98 -3.92
N ARG A 54 -4.31 -6.38 -2.71
CA ARG A 54 -5.09 -7.62 -2.52
C ARG A 54 -6.39 -7.63 -3.31
N ILE A 55 -7.14 -6.52 -3.32
CA ILE A 55 -8.38 -6.38 -4.10
C ILE A 55 -8.10 -6.56 -5.60
N TRP A 56 -7.06 -5.91 -6.13
CA TRP A 56 -6.71 -6.00 -7.55
C TRP A 56 -6.15 -7.36 -7.94
N MET A 57 -5.30 -7.97 -7.10
CA MET A 57 -4.78 -9.31 -7.36
C MET A 57 -5.91 -10.32 -7.45
N ARG A 58 -6.87 -10.30 -6.51
CA ARG A 58 -8.07 -11.16 -6.60
C ARG A 58 -8.86 -10.94 -7.88
N ARG A 59 -9.00 -9.69 -8.34
CA ARG A 59 -9.70 -9.39 -9.60
C ARG A 59 -8.96 -9.92 -10.83
N PHE A 60 -7.63 -9.94 -10.81
CA PHE A 60 -6.83 -10.43 -11.92
C PHE A 60 -6.67 -11.95 -11.95
N THR A 61 -6.53 -12.58 -10.78
CA THR A 61 -6.22 -14.01 -10.67
C THR A 61 -7.42 -14.86 -10.30
N GLY A 62 -8.45 -14.28 -9.67
CA GLY A 62 -9.55 -15.02 -9.05
C GLY A 62 -9.20 -15.60 -7.67
N GLU A 63 -7.96 -15.41 -7.20
CA GLU A 63 -7.41 -16.03 -5.99
C GLU A 63 -7.09 -15.00 -4.89
N GLY A 64 -7.08 -15.46 -3.64
CA GLY A 64 -6.74 -14.64 -2.48
C GLY A 64 -7.90 -13.80 -1.92
N ASP A 65 -7.64 -13.17 -0.76
CA ASP A 65 -8.62 -12.34 -0.08
C ASP A 65 -8.78 -10.98 -0.76
N ALA A 66 -10.00 -10.44 -0.78
CA ALA A 66 -10.24 -9.04 -1.10
C ALA A 66 -10.99 -8.39 0.06
N PRO A 67 -10.31 -7.55 0.85
CA PRO A 67 -10.96 -6.82 1.94
C PRO A 67 -12.14 -6.00 1.44
N ALA A 68 -13.23 -5.99 2.22
CA ALA A 68 -14.46 -5.30 1.84
C ALA A 68 -14.39 -3.78 2.02
N ARG A 69 -13.43 -3.29 2.81
CA ARG A 69 -13.21 -1.87 3.06
C ARG A 69 -11.78 -1.48 2.74
N LEU A 70 -11.59 -0.24 2.32
CA LEU A 70 -10.28 0.31 1.95
C LEU A 70 -9.36 0.59 3.15
N ASP A 71 -9.91 0.58 4.36
CA ASP A 71 -9.24 0.84 5.65
C ASP A 71 -9.10 -0.42 6.52
N THR A 72 -9.35 -1.62 5.97
CA THR A 72 -9.18 -2.87 6.71
C THR A 72 -7.71 -3.07 7.07
N ILE A 73 -7.38 -3.13 8.36
CA ILE A 73 -6.04 -3.45 8.85
C ILE A 73 -5.79 -4.94 8.66
N LEU A 74 -4.73 -5.29 7.92
CA LEU A 74 -4.41 -6.68 7.55
C LEU A 74 -3.39 -7.33 8.49
N HIS A 75 -2.59 -6.51 9.18
CA HIS A 75 -1.53 -6.92 10.10
C HIS A 75 -1.44 -5.93 11.26
#